data_AF-A0A528N301-F1
#
_entry.id   AF-A0A528N301-F1
#
_cell.length_a   1.000
_cell.length_b   1.000
_cell.length_c   1.000
_cell.angle_alpha   90.00
_cell.angle_beta   90.00
_cell.angle_gamma   90.00
#
_symmetry.space_group_name_H-M   'P 1'
#
loop_
_entity.id
_entity.type
_entity.pdbx_description
1 polymer ?
#
loop_
_entity_poly.entity_id
_entity_poly.type
_entity_poly.pdbx_seq_one_letter_code
_entity_poly.pdbx_strand_id
1 'polypeptide(L)'
;YNRVYRLKAKNPNKFIGINGGIQSLEEALEHIDHVDGAMLGRAAYHTPGILAGVDAAFYGDTPKTFDFAALIDAMADYAARH
;
A
#
# COMPACT_ATOMS: atom_id res chain seq x y z
N TYR A 1 -0.25 9.29 14.39
CA TYR A 1 -0.74 7.89 14.40
C TYR A 1 -1.50 7.49 15.67
N ASN A 2 -0.97 7.66 16.88
CA ASN A 2 -1.57 7.23 18.17
C ASN A 2 -3.08 7.48 18.39
N ARG A 3 -3.65 8.54 17.82
CA ARG A 3 -5.10 8.80 17.91
C ARG A 3 -5.92 7.70 17.23
N VAL A 4 -5.50 7.23 16.06
CA VAL A 4 -6.19 6.18 15.29
C VAL A 4 -6.02 4.82 15.99
N TYR A 5 -4.85 4.55 16.56
CA TYR A 5 -4.60 3.33 17.34
C TYR A 5 -5.54 3.23 18.55
N ARG A 6 -5.68 4.33 19.31
CA ARG A 6 -6.65 4.39 20.42
C ARG A 6 -8.10 4.24 19.93
N LEU A 7 -8.42 4.72 18.73
CA LEU A 7 -9.74 4.55 18.15
C LEU A 7 -10.02 3.07 17.84
N LYS A 8 -9.04 2.35 17.27
CA LYS A 8 -9.13 0.91 17.01
C LYS A 8 -9.29 0.11 18.31
N ALA A 9 -8.44 0.38 19.31
CA ALA A 9 -8.50 -0.29 20.61
C ALA A 9 -9.88 -0.12 21.30
N LYS A 10 -10.54 1.03 21.11
CA LYS A 10 -11.89 1.30 21.67
C LYS A 10 -13.03 0.68 20.85
N ASN A 11 -12.79 0.27 19.61
CA ASN A 11 -13.80 -0.24 18.69
C ASN A 11 -13.29 -1.50 17.97
N PRO A 12 -12.99 -2.60 18.69
CA PRO A 12 -12.32 -3.76 18.10
C PRO A 12 -13.08 -4.37 16.91
N ASN A 13 -14.41 -4.29 16.92
CA ASN A 13 -15.27 -4.86 15.88
C ASN A 13 -15.52 -3.93 14.67
N LYS A 14 -14.87 -2.76 14.63
CA LYS A 14 -14.96 -1.85 13.47
C LYS A 14 -13.65 -1.88 12.69
N PHE A 15 -13.77 -1.85 11.37
CA PHE A 15 -12.64 -1.58 10.51
C PHE A 15 -12.20 -0.12 10.69
N ILE A 16 -10.96 0.08 11.08
CA ILE A 16 -10.34 1.39 11.25
C ILE A 16 -8.98 1.32 10.56
N GLY A 17 -8.84 2.06 9.45
CA GLY A 17 -7.58 2.23 8.74
C GLY A 17 -6.88 3.53 9.08
N ILE A 18 -5.56 3.59 8.87
CA ILE A 18 -4.74 4.78 9.06
C ILE A 18 -4.30 5.37 7.72
N ASN A 19 -4.29 6.70 7.63
CA ASN A 19 -3.84 7.43 6.45
C ASN A 19 -3.04 8.66 6.84
N GLY A 20 -2.03 8.98 6.02
CA GLY A 20 -1.28 10.23 6.04
C GLY A 20 0.14 10.08 6.55
N GLY A 21 1.13 10.43 5.72
CA GLY A 21 2.54 10.44 6.10
C GLY A 21 3.30 9.13 5.81
N ILE A 22 2.60 8.05 5.48
CA ILE A 22 3.17 6.72 5.21
C ILE A 22 3.93 6.71 3.88
N GLN A 23 5.23 6.39 3.92
CA GLN A 23 6.14 6.49 2.77
C GLN A 23 6.60 5.15 2.21
N SER A 24 6.47 4.04 2.95
CA SER A 24 6.94 2.73 2.50
C SER A 24 6.01 1.60 2.92
N LEU A 25 6.26 0.40 2.38
CA LEU A 25 5.52 -0.80 2.77
C LEU A 25 5.90 -1.25 4.19
N GLU A 26 7.14 -1.04 4.60
CA GLU A 26 7.63 -1.33 5.95
C GLU A 26 6.91 -0.46 7.00
N GLU A 27 6.78 0.84 6.75
CA GLU A 27 6.00 1.73 7.63
C GLU A 27 4.52 1.30 7.66
N ALA A 28 3.96 0.87 6.53
CA ALA A 28 2.60 0.35 6.48
C ALA A 28 2.44 -0.95 7.29
N LEU A 29 3.43 -1.86 7.24
CA LEU A 29 3.47 -3.08 8.05
C LEU A 29 3.48 -2.76 9.55
N GLU A 30 4.32 -1.82 9.99
CA GLU A 30 4.33 -1.37 11.39
C GLU A 30 2.98 -0.82 11.85
N HIS A 31 2.26 -0.15 10.95
CA HIS A 31 0.95 0.41 11.27
C HIS A 31 -0.15 -0.65 11.39
N ILE A 32 -0.16 -1.67 10.52
CA ILE A 32 -1.22 -2.69 10.55
C ILE A 32 -1.15 -3.62 11.77
N ASP A 33 -0.03 -3.62 12.50
CA ASP A 33 0.04 -4.24 13.84
C ASP A 33 -0.89 -3.57 14.88
N HIS A 34 -1.39 -2.36 14.57
CA HIS A 34 -2.22 -1.55 15.47
C HIS A 34 -3.61 -1.22 14.92
N VAL A 35 -3.82 -1.36 13.61
CA VAL A 35 -5.05 -0.97 12.89
C VAL A 35 -5.35 -1.96 11.76
N ASP A 36 -6.56 -1.91 11.20
CA ASP A 36 -6.98 -2.92 10.21
C ASP A 36 -6.44 -2.67 8.79
N GLY A 37 -5.83 -1.51 8.56
CA GLY A 37 -5.30 -1.17 7.24
C GLY A 37 -4.53 0.13 7.23
N ALA A 38 -3.70 0.30 6.20
CA ALA A 38 -2.93 1.51 5.93
C ALA A 38 -3.23 1.99 4.51
N MET A 39 -3.31 3.31 4.32
CA MET A 39 -3.50 3.92 3.00
C MET A 39 -2.30 4.78 2.64
N LEU A 40 -1.63 4.42 1.55
CA LEU A 40 -0.57 5.19 0.94
C LEU A 40 -1.16 6.15 -0.10
N GLY A 41 -1.00 7.45 0.12
CA GLY A 41 -1.45 8.49 -0.82
C GLY A 41 -0.31 8.98 -1.70
N ARG A 42 0.32 10.09 -1.30
CA ARG A 42 1.42 10.73 -2.05
C ARG A 42 2.57 9.79 -2.41
N ALA A 43 2.92 8.85 -1.53
CA ALA A 43 3.99 7.89 -1.79
C ALA A 43 3.68 6.99 -3.00
N ALA A 44 2.46 6.45 -3.07
CA ALA A 44 1.99 5.66 -4.21
C ALA A 44 1.91 6.47 -5.51
N TYR A 45 1.64 7.78 -5.42
CA TYR A 45 1.60 8.66 -6.60
C TYR A 45 2.99 9.05 -7.10
N HIS A 46 3.89 9.48 -6.21
CA HIS A 46 5.23 9.94 -6.58
C HIS A 46 6.18 8.79 -6.89
N THR A 47 5.95 7.61 -6.31
CA THR A 47 6.78 6.43 -6.52
C THR A 47 5.90 5.17 -6.61
N PRO A 48 5.14 5.00 -7.72
CA PRO A 48 4.20 3.88 -7.88
C PRO A 48 4.84 2.51 -7.72
N GLY A 49 6.14 2.38 -8.05
CA GLY A 49 6.89 1.13 -7.91
C GLY A 49 6.94 0.56 -6.50
N ILE A 50 6.69 1.36 -5.45
CA ILE A 50 6.55 0.86 -4.07
C ILE A 50 5.44 -0.19 -3.98
N LEU A 51 4.38 -0.05 -4.77
CA LEU A 51 3.24 -0.97 -4.74
C LEU A 51 3.54 -2.34 -5.36
N ALA A 52 4.61 -2.49 -6.13
CA ALA A 52 5.01 -3.76 -6.73
C ALA A 52 5.36 -4.84 -5.68
N GLY A 53 5.75 -4.41 -4.47
CA GLY A 53 6.09 -5.32 -3.36
C GLY A 53 4.92 -5.70 -2.46
N VAL A 54 3.71 -5.16 -2.67
CA VAL A 54 2.59 -5.34 -1.73
C VAL A 54 2.22 -6.81 -1.57
N ASP A 55 2.12 -7.56 -2.66
CA ASP A 55 1.69 -8.96 -2.59
C ASP A 55 2.65 -9.82 -1.76
N ALA A 56 3.95 -9.64 -1.99
CA ALA A 56 4.97 -10.33 -1.22
C ALA A 56 4.99 -9.89 0.25
N ALA A 57 4.86 -8.59 0.51
CA ALA A 57 4.95 -8.02 1.86
C ALA A 57 3.73 -8.38 2.75
N PHE A 58 2.52 -8.43 2.20
CA PHE A 58 1.29 -8.60 2.99
C PHE A 58 0.65 -9.98 2.86
N TYR A 59 0.85 -10.68 1.74
CA TYR A 59 0.19 -11.97 1.47
C TYR A 59 1.16 -13.15 1.40
N GLY A 60 2.48 -12.90 1.53
CA GLY A 60 3.50 -13.96 1.54
C GLY A 60 3.79 -14.55 0.15
N ASP A 61 3.37 -13.87 -0.91
CA ASP A 61 3.72 -14.24 -2.27
C ASP A 61 5.24 -14.21 -2.48
N THR A 62 5.73 -15.03 -3.41
CA THR A 62 7.15 -14.97 -3.78
C THR A 62 7.46 -13.60 -4.38
N PRO A 63 8.49 -12.87 -3.90
CA PRO A 63 8.91 -11.61 -4.49
C PRO A 63 9.17 -11.78 -5.98
N LYS A 64 8.44 -11.04 -6.80
CA LYS A 64 8.65 -11.00 -8.25
C LYS A 64 9.49 -9.77 -8.59
N THR A 65 10.50 -9.94 -9.44
CA THR A 65 11.13 -8.78 -10.07
C THR A 65 10.07 -8.07 -10.91
N PHE A 66 9.86 -6.79 -10.64
CA PHE A 66 8.88 -6.02 -11.38
C PHE A 66 9.42 -5.69 -12.78
N ASP A 67 8.67 -6.08 -13.81
CA ASP A 67 9.02 -5.81 -15.20
C ASP A 67 8.48 -4.44 -15.63
N PHE A 68 9.34 -3.42 -15.53
CA PHE A 68 9.00 -2.07 -15.94
C PHE A 68 8.78 -1.93 -17.45
N ALA A 69 9.46 -2.75 -18.28
CA ALA A 69 9.28 -2.70 -19.72
C ALA A 69 7.87 -3.17 -20.10
N ALA A 70 7.45 -4.32 -19.56
CA ALA A 70 6.10 -4.83 -19.75
C ALA A 70 5.02 -3.86 -19.22
N LEU A 71 5.26 -3.17 -18.09
CA LEU A 71 4.35 -2.14 -17.60
C LEU A 71 4.21 -0.97 -18.59
N ILE A 72 5.32 -0.48 -19.14
CA ILE A 72 5.32 0.63 -20.10
C ILE A 72 4.52 0.24 -21.34
N ASP A 73 4.75 -0.95 -21.88
CA ASP A 73 4.00 -1.46 -23.04
C ASP A 73 2.50 -1.55 -22.75
N ALA A 74 2.12 -2.11 -21.59
CA ALA A 74 0.72 -2.20 -21.17
C ALA A 74 0.06 -0.81 -21.01
N MET A 75 0.79 0.18 -20.47
CA MET A 75 0.29 1.54 -20.30
C MET A 75 0.16 2.27 -21.65
N ALA A 76 1.10 2.06 -22.58
CA ALA A 76 1.03 2.61 -23.94
C ALA A 76 -0.18 2.04 -24.70
N ASP A 77 -0.41 0.73 -24.62
CA ASP A 77 -1.58 0.07 -25.22
C ASP A 77 -2.91 0.55 -24.62
N TYR A 78 -2.93 0.82 -23.31
CA TYR A 78 -4.11 1.40 -22.65
C TYR A 78 -4.41 2.81 -23.18
N ALA A 79 -3.37 3.65 -23.27
CA ALA A 79 -3.48 5.02 -23.77
C ALA A 79 -3.87 5.08 -25.25
N ALA A 80 -3.39 4.15 -26.09
CA ALA A 80 -3.76 4.10 -27.51
C ALA A 80 -5.23 3.71 -27.76
N ARG A 81 -5.90 3.11 -26.77
CA ARG A 81 -7.31 2.67 -26.86
C ARG A 81 -8.33 3.75 -26.46
N HIS A 82 -7.88 4.88 -25.90
CA HIS A 82 -8.72 5.94 -25.36
C HIS A 82 -8.30 7.31 -25.93
#